data_AF-A0A0R3U5K2-F1
#
_entry.id   AF-A0A0R3U5K2-F1
#
_cell.length_a   1.000
_cell.length_b   1.000
_cell.length_c   1.000
_cell.angle_alpha   90.00
_cell.angle_beta   90.00
_cell.angle_gamma   90.00
#
_symmetry.space_group_name_H-M   'P 1'
#
loop_
_entity.id
_entity.type
_entity.pdbx_description
1 polymer ?
#
loop_
_entity_poly.entity_id
_entity_poly.type
_entity_poly.pdbx_seq_one_letter_code
_entity_poly.pdbx_strand_id
1 'polypeptide(L)'
;MERLAFDWVRRCRNEHPDPEIYPQFKGTGQNLALMQIDSPDWVTMAQIWYDEMVWATSHEVGCAAYRCDSLNPEWNPPAYLLACQYKPQGNFVGTRPYESGRSCSRCPEGSVCERNLCVTRPPDTHERPADSENPTDSEKPIDRTRPSARCLPRRLGRAPLDP
;
A
#
# COMPACT_ATOMS: atom_id res chain seq x y z
N MET A 1 3.69 1.29 6.40
CA MET A 1 3.93 2.31 5.35
C MET A 1 2.69 3.14 4.97
N GLU A 2 1.48 2.58 4.93
CA GLU A 2 0.25 3.30 4.47
C GLU A 2 -0.05 4.61 5.22
N ARG A 3 0.09 4.63 6.55
CA ARG A 3 -0.13 5.85 7.35
C ARG A 3 0.82 6.97 6.97
N LEU A 4 2.08 6.63 6.70
CA LEU A 4 3.11 7.57 6.24
C LEU A 4 2.75 8.14 4.87
N ALA A 5 2.23 7.29 3.97
CA ALA A 5 1.70 7.72 2.67
C ALA A 5 0.53 8.69 2.83
N PHE A 6 -0.45 8.33 3.67
CA PHE A 6 -1.64 9.14 3.93
C PHE A 6 -1.28 10.51 4.51
N ASP A 7 -0.33 10.53 5.45
CA ASP A 7 0.19 11.78 6.00
C ASP A 7 0.79 12.67 4.91
N TRP A 8 1.50 12.13 3.92
CA TRP A 8 2.01 12.96 2.83
C TRP A 8 0.89 13.49 1.92
N VAL A 9 0.04 12.61 1.39
CA VAL A 9 -0.93 12.99 0.35
C VAL A 9 -1.98 13.99 0.82
N ARG A 10 -2.36 13.99 2.11
CA ARG A 10 -3.30 14.98 2.67
C ARG A 10 -2.77 16.42 2.69
N ARG A 11 -1.49 16.62 2.42
CA ARG A 11 -0.87 17.95 2.28
C ARG A 11 -1.05 18.53 0.87
N CYS A 12 -1.49 17.73 -0.09
CA CYS A 12 -1.68 18.11 -1.49
C CYS A 12 -0.45 18.81 -2.10
N ARG A 13 0.74 18.21 -1.92
CA ARG A 13 1.99 18.67 -2.53
C ARG A 13 2.53 17.59 -3.47
N ASN A 14 2.75 17.94 -4.74
CA ASN A 14 3.35 17.04 -5.73
C ASN A 14 4.88 17.21 -5.76
N GLU A 15 5.49 16.98 -4.60
CA GLU A 15 6.94 17.01 -4.39
C GLU A 15 7.31 15.88 -3.42
N HIS A 16 8.57 15.47 -3.41
CA HIS A 16 9.06 14.52 -2.41
C HIS A 16 9.36 15.22 -1.08
N PRO A 17 9.12 14.56 0.08
CA PRO A 17 9.43 15.12 1.38
C PRO A 17 10.93 15.29 1.56
N ASP A 18 11.36 16.47 2.01
CA ASP A 18 12.73 16.70 2.49
C ASP A 18 12.95 15.92 3.81
N PRO A 19 13.87 14.95 3.86
CA PRO A 19 14.13 14.17 5.07
C PRO A 19 14.69 14.97 6.24
N GLU A 20 15.28 16.14 6.02
CA GLU A 20 15.77 17.01 7.09
C GLU A 20 14.61 17.75 7.79
N ILE A 21 13.56 18.08 7.03
CA ILE A 21 12.35 18.71 7.55
C ILE A 21 11.37 17.65 8.09
N TYR A 22 11.30 16.50 7.43
CA TYR A 22 10.40 15.41 7.74
C TYR A 22 11.17 14.11 8.00
N PRO A 23 11.83 13.98 9.17
CA PRO A 23 12.71 12.85 9.48
C PRO A 23 12.00 11.49 9.47
N GLN A 24 10.68 11.46 9.61
CA GLN A 24 9.89 10.23 9.49
C GLN A 24 9.92 9.61 8.08
N PHE A 25 10.32 10.34 7.04
CA PHE A 25 10.52 9.82 5.68
C PHE A 25 11.97 9.41 5.39
N LYS A 26 12.89 9.55 6.36
CA LYS A 26 14.29 9.17 6.16
C LYS A 26 14.41 7.67 5.84
N GLY A 27 15.15 7.35 4.78
CA GLY A 27 15.33 5.97 4.32
C GLY A 27 14.08 5.35 3.68
N THR A 28 13.09 6.17 3.29
CA THR A 28 11.85 5.74 2.63
C THR A 28 11.86 6.20 1.18
N GLY A 29 11.70 5.27 0.25
CA GLY A 29 11.49 5.58 -1.16
C GLY A 29 10.05 6.00 -1.40
N GLN A 30 9.80 6.85 -2.39
CA GLN A 30 8.47 7.37 -2.65
C GLN A 30 8.18 7.48 -4.14
N ASN A 31 7.01 7.01 -4.51
CA ASN A 31 6.42 7.20 -5.83
C ASN A 31 5.18 8.09 -5.72
N LEU A 32 5.05 9.09 -6.60
CA LEU A 32 3.91 10.02 -6.64
C LEU A 32 3.18 9.95 -7.98
N ALA A 33 1.85 10.03 -7.92
CA ALA A 33 0.97 10.10 -9.09
C ALA A 33 -0.08 11.17 -8.88
N LEU A 34 -0.34 11.95 -9.93
CA LEU A 34 -1.56 12.73 -10.04
C LEU A 34 -2.55 11.97 -10.89
N MET A 35 -3.77 11.79 -10.41
CA MET A 35 -4.81 11.01 -11.05
C MET A 35 -6.10 11.82 -11.23
N GLN A 36 -6.74 11.70 -12.38
CA GLN A 36 -8.14 12.03 -12.66
C GLN A 36 -8.91 10.75 -13.01
N ILE A 37 -10.21 10.88 -13.28
CA ILE A 37 -11.06 9.76 -13.73
C ILE A 37 -10.52 9.14 -15.03
N ASP A 38 -9.95 9.94 -15.94
CA ASP A 38 -9.53 9.51 -17.29
C ASP A 38 -8.01 9.53 -17.52
N SER A 39 -7.19 9.81 -16.50
CA SER A 39 -5.73 9.86 -16.64
C SER A 39 -5.00 9.71 -15.31
N PRO A 40 -3.75 9.22 -15.31
CA PRO A 40 -3.00 8.59 -16.41
C PRO A 40 -3.39 7.12 -16.65
N ASP A 41 -3.05 6.57 -17.82
CA ASP A 41 -3.13 5.12 -18.05
C ASP A 41 -2.24 4.39 -17.03
N TRP A 42 -2.77 3.34 -16.43
CA TRP A 42 -2.08 2.54 -15.41
C TRP A 42 -0.76 1.97 -15.92
N VAL A 43 -0.65 1.70 -17.22
CA VAL A 43 0.61 1.24 -17.84
C VAL A 43 1.69 2.31 -17.75
N THR A 44 1.34 3.58 -17.97
CA THR A 44 2.29 4.70 -17.84
C THR A 44 2.75 4.85 -16.40
N MET A 45 1.84 4.72 -15.42
CA MET A 45 2.20 4.77 -14.00
C MET A 45 3.15 3.63 -13.60
N ALA A 46 2.83 2.41 -14.01
CA ALA A 46 3.66 1.25 -13.74
C ALA A 46 5.06 1.39 -14.35
N GLN A 47 5.15 1.97 -15.56
CA GLN A 47 6.43 2.20 -16.22
C GLN A 47 7.30 3.23 -15.48
N ILE A 48 6.71 4.33 -14.98
CA ILE A 48 7.45 5.37 -14.24
C ILE A 48 7.95 4.83 -12.90
N TRP A 49 7.20 3.93 -12.26
CA TRP A 49 7.49 3.42 -10.92
C TRP A 49 8.28 2.11 -10.91
N TYR A 50 8.61 1.55 -12.08
CA TYR A 50 9.12 0.19 -12.24
C TYR A 50 10.31 -0.12 -11.33
N ASP A 51 11.36 0.71 -11.36
CA ASP A 51 12.60 0.43 -10.65
C ASP A 51 12.39 0.35 -9.12
N GLU A 52 11.58 1.24 -8.55
CA GLU A 52 11.27 1.21 -7.11
C GLU A 52 10.43 -0.01 -6.75
N MET A 53 9.47 -0.39 -7.62
CA MET A 53 8.58 -1.53 -7.39
C MET A 53 9.32 -2.87 -7.40
N VAL A 54 10.38 -2.99 -8.21
CA VAL A 54 11.15 -4.24 -8.35
C VAL A 54 12.46 -4.20 -7.55
N TRP A 55 12.63 -3.22 -6.66
CA TRP A 55 13.83 -3.07 -5.86
C TRP A 55 13.96 -4.20 -4.83
N ALA A 56 14.98 -5.05 -4.97
CA ALA A 56 15.11 -6.33 -4.26
C ALA A 56 15.20 -6.21 -2.74
N THR A 57 15.64 -5.06 -2.23
CA THR A 57 15.78 -4.83 -0.78
C THR A 57 14.50 -4.25 -0.16
N SER A 58 13.65 -3.61 -0.96
CA SER A 58 12.39 -3.01 -0.53
C SER A 58 11.36 -4.10 -0.27
N HIS A 59 11.04 -4.33 1.00
CA HIS A 59 10.14 -5.41 1.42
C HIS A 59 8.90 -4.90 2.17
N GLU A 60 8.82 -3.59 2.44
CA GLU A 60 7.61 -2.94 2.91
C GLU A 60 7.12 -1.93 1.87
N VAL A 61 5.81 -1.95 1.61
CA VAL A 61 5.13 -0.96 0.77
C VAL A 61 3.83 -0.52 1.44
N GLY A 62 3.43 0.73 1.22
CA GLY A 62 2.11 1.19 1.61
C GLY A 62 1.75 2.46 0.88
N CYS A 63 0.52 2.51 0.38
CA CYS A 63 0.05 3.59 -0.48
C CYS A 63 -1.18 4.27 0.11
N ALA A 64 -1.39 5.52 -0.28
CA ALA A 64 -2.61 6.26 0.03
C ALA A 64 -2.90 7.28 -1.08
N ALA A 65 -4.19 7.47 -1.37
CA ALA A 65 -4.66 8.53 -2.26
C ALA A 65 -5.48 9.55 -1.47
N TYR A 66 -5.37 10.83 -1.84
CA TYR A 66 -6.16 11.90 -1.26
C TYR A 66 -6.63 12.87 -2.35
N ARG A 67 -7.87 13.37 -2.23
CA ARG A 67 -8.45 14.29 -3.20
C ARG A 67 -7.81 15.68 -3.05
N CYS A 68 -7.23 16.17 -4.13
CA CYS A 68 -6.49 17.43 -4.21
C CYS A 68 -6.90 18.18 -5.49
N ASP A 69 -8.11 18.71 -5.53
CA ASP A 69 -8.68 19.33 -6.74
C ASP A 69 -7.90 20.55 -7.25
N SER A 70 -7.17 21.24 -6.38
CA SER A 70 -6.44 22.47 -6.72
C SER A 70 -4.97 22.23 -7.09
N LEU A 71 -4.52 20.98 -7.12
CA LEU A 71 -3.10 20.65 -7.35
C LEU A 71 -2.69 20.88 -8.81
N ASN A 72 -3.64 20.78 -9.74
CA ASN A 72 -3.49 21.24 -11.11
C ASN A 72 -4.72 22.08 -11.51
N PRO A 73 -4.58 23.42 -11.62
CA PRO A 73 -5.69 24.30 -11.98
C PRO A 73 -6.32 24.05 -13.36
N GLU A 74 -5.61 23.37 -14.26
CA GLU A 74 -6.09 23.03 -15.60
C GLU A 74 -7.03 21.81 -15.59
N TRP A 75 -7.04 21.07 -14.48
CA TRP A 75 -7.76 19.82 -14.35
C TRP A 75 -9.16 20.03 -13.78
N ASN A 76 -10.16 19.43 -14.42
CA ASN A 76 -11.49 19.33 -13.84
C ASN A 76 -11.46 18.38 -12.62
N PRO A 77 -12.07 18.77 -11.50
CA PRO A 77 -12.26 17.88 -10.36
C PRO A 77 -13.08 16.62 -10.71
N PRO A 78 -12.88 15.48 -10.02
CA PRO A 78 -11.96 15.31 -8.90
C PRO A 78 -10.53 14.97 -9.37
N ALA A 79 -9.54 15.56 -8.71
CA ALA A 79 -8.14 15.17 -8.85
C ALA A 79 -7.63 14.51 -7.56
N TYR A 80 -6.78 13.50 -7.69
CA TYR A 80 -6.21 12.76 -6.57
C TYR A 80 -4.69 12.78 -6.64
N LEU A 81 -4.06 12.94 -5.49
CA LEU A 81 -2.64 12.66 -5.30
C LEU A 81 -2.51 11.27 -4.66
N LEU A 82 -1.81 10.36 -5.32
CA LEU A 82 -1.43 9.06 -4.81
C LEU A 82 0.05 9.09 -4.43
N ALA A 83 0.38 8.55 -3.26
CA ALA A 83 1.75 8.25 -2.87
C ALA A 83 1.87 6.79 -2.46
N CYS A 84 2.93 6.13 -2.92
CA CYS A 84 3.38 4.84 -2.40
C CYS A 84 4.74 5.01 -1.73
N GLN A 85 4.87 4.51 -0.52
CA GLN A 85 6.10 4.56 0.27
C GLN A 85 6.72 3.16 0.35
N TYR A 86 8.04 3.08 0.18
CA TYR A 86 8.80 1.84 0.13
C TYR A 86 9.90 1.84 1.19
N LYS A 87 10.08 0.73 1.89
CA LYS A 87 11.15 0.60 2.88
C LYS A 87 11.89 -0.74 2.77
N PRO A 88 13.22 -0.72 2.87
CA PRO A 88 14.13 0.43 2.69
C PRO A 88 13.93 1.13 1.34
N GLN A 89 14.43 2.35 1.18
CA GLN A 89 14.35 3.05 -0.10
C GLN A 89 15.11 2.32 -1.20
N GLY A 90 14.58 2.37 -2.42
CA GLY A 90 15.28 1.96 -3.63
C GLY A 90 15.83 3.14 -4.44
N ASN A 91 15.87 2.94 -5.77
CA ASN A 91 16.22 3.94 -6.77
C ASN A 91 17.55 4.65 -6.53
N PHE A 92 18.54 3.93 -6.03
CA PHE A 92 19.89 4.47 -5.90
C PHE A 92 20.51 4.68 -7.29
N VAL A 93 20.90 5.93 -7.58
CA VAL A 93 21.48 6.32 -8.86
C VAL A 93 22.65 5.41 -9.24
N GLY A 94 22.65 4.92 -10.47
CA GLY A 94 23.70 4.03 -10.99
C GLY A 94 23.64 2.59 -10.48
N THR A 95 22.65 2.24 -9.67
CA THR A 95 22.47 0.89 -9.13
C THR A 95 21.30 0.19 -9.83
N ARG A 96 21.40 -1.13 -10.02
CA ARG A 96 20.30 -1.94 -10.55
C ARG A 96 19.33 -2.30 -9.41
N PRO A 97 18.02 -2.42 -9.69
CA PRO A 97 17.04 -2.76 -8.67
C PRO A 97 17.23 -4.16 -8.09
N TYR A 98 17.84 -5.07 -8.85
CA TYR A 98 18.16 -6.42 -8.41
C TYR A 98 19.42 -6.96 -9.08
N GLU A 99 20.05 -7.93 -8.44
CA GLU A 99 21.15 -8.69 -9.03
C GLU A 99 20.62 -9.73 -10.03
N SER A 100 21.25 -9.81 -11.19
CA SER A 100 20.87 -10.82 -12.20
C SER A 100 21.39 -12.21 -11.79
N GLY A 101 20.53 -13.21 -11.85
CA GLY A 101 20.90 -14.58 -11.51
C GLY A 101 19.70 -15.52 -11.41
N ARG A 102 19.94 -16.75 -10.93
CA ARG A 102 18.86 -17.70 -10.63
C ARG A 102 18.01 -17.15 -9.49
N SER A 103 16.68 -17.21 -9.62
CA SER A 103 15.73 -16.81 -8.58
C SER A 103 16.12 -17.42 -7.23
N CYS A 104 16.04 -16.61 -6.17
CA CYS A 104 16.33 -16.99 -4.79
C CYS A 104 17.76 -17.48 -4.49
N SER A 105 18.70 -17.40 -5.44
CA SER A 105 20.08 -17.89 -5.21
C SER A 105 20.88 -17.08 -4.18
N ARG A 106 20.39 -15.90 -3.80
CA ARG A 106 20.98 -15.02 -2.78
C ARG A 106 19.94 -14.48 -1.79
N CYS A 107 18.95 -15.31 -1.45
CA CYS A 107 18.01 -14.91 -0.40
C CYS A 107 18.71 -14.74 0.96
N PRO A 108 18.29 -13.78 1.79
CA PRO A 108 18.81 -13.62 3.15
C PRO A 108 18.65 -14.90 3.98
N GLU A 109 19.56 -15.12 4.93
CA GLU A 109 19.45 -16.25 5.87
C GLU A 109 18.11 -16.23 6.63
N GLY A 110 17.53 -17.41 6.84
CA GLY A 110 16.22 -17.56 7.51
C GLY A 110 15.01 -17.25 6.63
N SER A 111 15.18 -16.89 5.36
CA SER A 111 14.08 -16.76 4.41
C SER A 111 13.86 -18.02 3.57
N VAL A 112 12.65 -18.19 3.06
CA VAL A 112 12.27 -19.28 2.15
C VAL A 112 11.94 -18.73 0.77
N CYS A 113 12.23 -19.49 -0.28
CA CYS A 113 11.90 -19.11 -1.64
C CYS A 113 10.44 -19.47 -1.95
N GLU A 114 9.61 -18.47 -2.21
CA GLU A 114 8.22 -18.65 -2.60
C GLU A 114 7.93 -17.83 -3.85
N ARG A 115 7.46 -18.49 -4.92
CA ARG A 115 7.10 -17.84 -6.20
C ARG A 115 8.20 -16.90 -6.73
N ASN A 116 9.46 -17.33 -6.64
CA ASN A 116 10.66 -16.56 -7.01
C ASN A 116 11.00 -15.35 -6.13
N LEU A 117 10.40 -15.23 -4.94
CA LEU A 117 10.67 -14.16 -3.96
C LEU A 117 11.22 -14.76 -2.66
N CYS A 118 12.03 -13.97 -1.95
CA CYS A 118 12.51 -14.31 -0.61
C CYS A 118 11.47 -13.90 0.43
N VAL A 119 10.93 -14.86 1.18
CA VAL A 119 9.90 -14.63 2.20
C VAL A 119 10.44 -14.94 3.57
N THR A 120 10.41 -13.96 4.47
CA THR A 120 10.67 -14.17 5.90
C THR A 120 9.36 -14.46 6.60
N ARG A 121 9.26 -15.63 7.23
CA ARG A 121 8.12 -15.95 8.09
C ARG A 121 8.47 -15.56 9.52
N PRO A 122 7.60 -14.85 10.25
CA PRO A 122 7.75 -14.73 11.68
C PRO A 122 7.81 -16.15 12.28
N PRO A 123 8.61 -16.39 13.33
CA PRO A 123 8.52 -17.66 14.05
C PRO A 123 7.07 -17.86 14.51
N ASP A 124 6.48 -19.00 14.17
CA ASP A 124 5.11 -19.36 14.54
C ASP A 124 4.96 -19.31 16.07
N THR A 125 4.42 -18.23 16.62
CA THR A 125 3.98 -18.19 18.03
C THR A 125 2.60 -18.84 18.22
N HIS A 126 2.29 -19.86 17.42
CA HIS A 126 1.09 -20.66 17.55
C HIS A 126 1.44 -22.14 17.68
N GLU A 127 2.09 -22.51 18.80
CA GLU A 127 1.59 -23.67 19.52
C GLU A 127 0.17 -23.34 19.99
N ARG A 128 -0.79 -23.50 19.09
CA ARG A 128 -2.17 -23.70 19.51
C ARG A 128 -2.14 -25.02 20.27
N PRO A 129 -2.56 -25.08 21.56
CA PRO A 129 -2.66 -26.34 22.27
C PRO A 129 -3.46 -27.30 21.40
N ALA A 130 -3.02 -28.56 21.33
CA ALA A 130 -3.79 -29.61 20.71
C ALA A 130 -5.11 -29.72 21.48
N ASP A 131 -6.14 -29.01 21.02
CA ASP A 131 -7.50 -29.24 21.45
C ASP A 131 -7.86 -30.64 20.97
N SER A 132 -7.85 -31.56 21.94
CA SER A 132 -8.39 -32.90 21.82
C SER A 132 -9.77 -32.79 21.18
N GLU A 133 -9.91 -33.37 19.99
CA GLU A 133 -11.22 -33.67 19.44
C GLU A 133 -12.01 -34.44 20.51
N ASN A 134 -13.18 -33.92 20.88
CA ASN A 134 -14.27 -34.77 21.27
C ASN A 134 -15.57 -34.20 20.64
N PRO A 135 -16.31 -35.01 19.87
CA PRO A 135 -17.44 -34.54 19.08
C PRO A 135 -18.68 -34.51 19.94
N THR A 136 -19.35 -33.36 20.03
CA THR A 136 -20.81 -33.21 20.22
C THR A 136 -21.13 -31.74 20.47
N ASP A 137 -21.64 -31.02 19.47
CA ASP A 137 -23.03 -30.55 19.52
C ASP A 137 -23.45 -29.99 18.15
N SER A 138 -24.75 -30.04 17.92
CA SER A 138 -25.43 -30.14 16.63
C SER A 138 -25.34 -28.88 15.74
N GLU A 139 -25.02 -29.06 14.45
CA GLU A 139 -25.15 -27.98 13.45
C GLU A 139 -26.62 -27.52 13.33
N LYS A 140 -26.87 -26.24 13.64
CA LYS A 140 -28.15 -25.60 13.32
C LYS A 140 -28.12 -25.13 11.86
N PRO A 141 -29.15 -25.39 11.03
CA PRO A 141 -29.13 -25.02 9.62
C PRO A 141 -29.02 -23.51 9.39
N ILE A 142 -28.15 -23.11 8.46
CA ILE A 142 -28.01 -21.73 7.99
C ILE A 142 -29.28 -21.34 7.22
N ASP A 143 -30.05 -20.39 7.77
CA ASP A 143 -31.19 -19.80 7.08
C ASP A 143 -30.71 -18.87 5.95
N ARG A 144 -30.81 -19.35 4.71
CA ARG A 144 -30.42 -18.63 3.48
C ARG A 144 -31.42 -17.56 3.06
N THR A 145 -32.50 -17.33 3.79
CA THR A 145 -33.51 -16.31 3.45
C THR A 145 -33.23 -14.92 4.03
N ARG A 146 -32.21 -14.78 4.90
CA ARG A 146 -31.83 -13.48 5.47
C ARG A 146 -30.78 -12.78 4.59
N PRO A 147 -31.09 -11.64 3.94
CA PRO A 147 -30.09 -10.91 3.18
C PRO A 147 -28.98 -10.39 4.11
N SER A 148 -27.74 -10.61 3.70
CA SER A 148 -26.55 -10.06 4.34
C SER A 148 -26.67 -8.54 4.46
N ALA A 149 -26.38 -8.00 5.65
CA ALA A 149 -26.44 -6.57 5.90
C ALA A 149 -25.48 -5.84 4.93
N ARG A 150 -26.06 -5.13 3.95
CA ARG A 150 -25.29 -4.24 3.08
C ARG A 150 -24.64 -3.15 3.94
N CYS A 151 -23.36 -2.89 3.73
CA CYS A 151 -22.71 -1.68 4.22
C CYS A 151 -23.45 -0.46 3.62
N LEU A 152 -24.24 0.23 4.44
CA LEU A 152 -24.87 1.49 4.07
C LEU A 152 -23.81 2.61 4.09
N PRO A 153 -23.79 3.52 3.10
CA PRO A 153 -22.91 4.67 3.15
C PRO A 153 -23.33 5.59 4.32
N ARG A 154 -22.35 6.09 5.08
CA ARG A 154 -22.58 7.15 6.07
C ARG A 154 -23.23 8.35 5.39
N ARG A 155 -24.41 8.77 5.87
CA ARG A 155 -25.03 10.04 5.46
C ARG A 155 -24.07 11.17 5.83
N LEU A 156 -23.61 11.93 4.83
CA LEU A 156 -22.97 13.23 5.07
C LEU A 156 -24.01 14.14 5.73
N GLY A 157 -23.71 14.57 6.96
CA GLY A 157 -24.47 15.63 7.63
C GLY A 157 -24.32 16.93 6.85
N ARG A 158 -25.46 17.57 6.57
CA ARG A 158 -25.55 18.89 5.95
C ARG A 158 -25.04 19.92 6.96
N ALA A 159 -24.06 20.74 6.59
CA ALA A 159 -23.65 21.90 7.40
C ALA A 159 -24.78 22.95 7.45
N PRO A 160 -25.00 23.66 8.58
CA PRO A 160 -25.93 24.76 8.64
C PRO A 160 -25.43 25.93 7.77
N LEU A 161 -26.35 26.54 7.01
CA LEU A 161 -26.16 27.89 6.48
C LEU A 161 -26.48 28.84 7.63
N ASP A 162 -25.48 29.59 8.11
CA ASP A 162 -25.69 30.68 9.06
C ASP A 162 -26.14 31.96 8.34
N PRO A 163 -26.89 32.84 9.03
CA PRO A 163 -27.67 33.94 8.45
C PRO A 163 -26.86 35.17 8.02
#